data_AF-A0A935PYK3-F1
#
_entry.id   AF-A0A935PYK3-F1
#
_cell.length_a   1.000
_cell.length_b   1.000
_cell.length_c   1.000
_cell.angle_alpha   90.00
_cell.angle_beta   90.00
_cell.angle_gamma   90.00
#
_symmetry.space_group_name_H-M   'P 1'
#
loop_
_entity.id
_entity.type
_entity.pdbx_description
1 polymer ?
#
loop_
_entity_poly.entity_id
_entity_poly.type
_entity_poly.pdbx_seq_one_letter_code
_entity_poly.pdbx_strand_id
1 'polypeptide(L)' 'MSKIFDWYGKDFEQGHQGFDSLKTTFRRYAEQLASTPEARALLVAGDYRIEFLEYDWRLNDAARNGKP' A
#
# COMPACT_ATOMS: atom_id res chain seq x y z
N MET A 1 2.31 -5.33 -2.24
CA MET A 1 1.73 -3.97 -2.10
C MET A 1 2.78 -2.92 -2.47
N SER A 2 2.41 -1.72 -2.93
CA SER A 2 3.39 -0.65 -3.21
C SER A 2 4.06 -0.14 -1.93
N LYS A 3 5.36 0.17 -1.98
CA LYS A 3 6.13 0.76 -0.86
C LYS A 3 5.61 2.12 -0.39
N ILE A 4 4.78 2.81 -1.17
CA ILE A 4 4.17 4.06 -0.69
C ILE A 4 3.32 3.82 0.58
N PHE A 5 2.67 2.67 0.69
CA PHE A 5 1.91 2.29 1.88
C PHE A 5 2.82 1.92 3.07
N ASP A 6 4.06 1.54 2.81
CA ASP A 6 5.09 1.33 3.83
C ASP A 6 5.62 2.67 4.35
N TRP A 7 6.01 3.55 3.44
CA TRP A 7 6.56 4.88 3.77
C TRP A 7 5.57 5.76 4.54
N TYR A 8 4.30 5.72 4.15
CA TYR A 8 3.23 6.53 4.77
C TYR A 8 2.31 5.70 5.66
N GLY A 9 2.72 4.51 6.12
CA GLY A 9 1.87 3.61 6.90
C GLY A 9 1.24 4.29 8.12
N LYS A 10 1.99 5.13 8.83
CA LYS A 10 1.50 5.89 9.98
C LYS A 10 0.40 6.89 9.64
N ASP A 11 0.36 7.42 8.43
CA ASP A 11 -0.71 8.34 8.01
C ASP A 11 -2.06 7.63 7.86
N PHE A 12 -2.04 6.34 7.50
CA PHE A 12 -3.23 5.50 7.45
C PHE A 12 -3.74 5.05 8.83
N GLU A 13 -2.96 5.31 9.90
CA GLU A 13 -3.31 4.97 11.29
C GLU A 13 -3.91 6.17 12.05
N GLN A 14 -3.93 7.37 11.45
CA GLN A 14 -4.35 8.60 12.13
C GLN A 14 -5.88 8.75 12.28
N GLY A 15 -6.70 7.82 11.75
CA GLY A 15 -8.15 7.86 11.87
C GLY A 15 -8.87 8.72 10.82
N HIS A 16 -8.14 9.27 9.84
CA HIS A 16 -8.69 10.19 8.85
C HIS A 16 -9.76 9.48 8.01
N GLN A 17 -10.98 10.05 7.93
CA GLN A 17 -12.11 9.46 7.18
C GLN A 17 -12.50 8.04 7.62
N GLY A 18 -12.13 7.64 8.85
CA GLY A 18 -12.35 6.29 9.38
C GLY A 18 -11.28 5.27 8.98
N PHE A 19 -10.14 5.71 8.46
CA PHE A 19 -8.98 4.85 8.24
C PHE A 19 -8.07 4.84 9.47
N ASP A 20 -8.01 3.72 10.17
CA ASP A 20 -7.21 3.49 11.37
C ASP A 20 -6.09 2.46 11.17
N SER A 21 -6.02 1.86 9.99
CA SER A 21 -4.97 0.94 9.57
C SER A 21 -5.02 0.71 8.06
N LEU A 22 -3.90 0.25 7.48
CA LEU A 22 -3.87 -0.23 6.10
C LEU A 22 -4.88 -1.35 5.83
N LYS A 23 -5.14 -2.22 6.82
CA LYS A 23 -6.14 -3.29 6.69
C LYS A 23 -7.55 -2.72 6.57
N THR A 24 -7.89 -1.69 7.33
CA THR A 24 -9.17 -0.98 7.20
C THR A 24 -9.30 -0.30 5.85
N THR A 25 -8.22 0.32 5.35
CA THR A 25 -8.18 0.86 4.00
C THR A 25 -8.44 -0.22 2.94
N PHE A 26 -7.74 -1.35 3.00
CA PHE A 26 -7.89 -2.42 2.01
C PHE A 26 -9.26 -3.11 2.09
N ARG A 27 -9.82 -3.27 3.28
CA ARG A 27 -11.20 -3.73 3.46
C ARG A 27 -12.19 -2.82 2.73
N ARG A 28 -12.07 -1.49 2.92
CA ARG A 28 -12.98 -0.51 2.30
C ARG A 28 -12.90 -0.52 0.77
N TYR A 29 -11.73 -0.83 0.22
CA TYR A 29 -11.50 -0.89 -1.23
C TYR A 29 -11.35 -2.32 -1.76
N ALA A 30 -11.92 -3.32 -1.07
CA ALA A 30 -11.75 -4.72 -1.43
C ALA A 30 -12.24 -5.03 -2.85
N GLU A 31 -13.34 -4.38 -3.29
CA GLU A 31 -13.88 -4.57 -4.63
C GLU A 31 -12.94 -4.08 -5.74
N GLN A 32 -12.20 -2.99 -5.49
CA GLN A 32 -11.22 -2.44 -6.43
C GLN A 32 -9.90 -3.20 -6.40
N LEU A 33 -9.52 -3.76 -5.25
CA LEU A 33 -8.24 -4.44 -5.05
C LEU A 33 -8.26 -5.92 -5.48
N ALA A 34 -9.44 -6.53 -5.58
CA ALA A 34 -9.59 -7.96 -5.88
C ALA A 34 -10.69 -8.24 -6.91
N SER A 35 -10.35 -9.08 -7.90
CA SER A 35 -11.26 -9.49 -8.96
C SER A 35 -12.15 -10.68 -8.60
N THR A 36 -11.76 -11.51 -7.63
CA THR A 36 -12.53 -12.69 -7.21
C THR A 36 -13.26 -12.49 -5.88
N PRO A 37 -14.43 -13.13 -5.68
CA PRO A 37 -15.13 -13.09 -4.39
C PRO A 37 -14.29 -13.59 -3.21
N GLU A 38 -13.46 -14.62 -3.44
CA GLU A 38 -12.62 -15.22 -2.40
C GLU A 38 -11.53 -14.24 -1.94
N ALA A 39 -10.89 -13.55 -2.88
CA ALA A 39 -9.87 -12.55 -2.56
C ALA A 39 -10.48 -11.33 -1.87
N ARG A 40 -11.70 -10.91 -2.24
CA ARG A 40 -12.44 -9.86 -1.52
C ARG A 40 -12.76 -10.28 -0.09
N ALA A 41 -13.19 -11.52 0.11
CA ALA A 41 -13.48 -12.05 1.44
C ALA A 41 -12.24 -12.06 2.34
N LEU A 42 -11.07 -12.39 1.80
CA LEU A 42 -9.80 -12.29 2.52
C LEU A 42 -9.48 -10.85 2.94
N LEU A 43 -9.65 -9.88 2.03
CA LEU A 43 -9.46 -8.46 2.34
C LEU A 43 -10.43 -7.96 3.42
N VAL A 44 -11.69 -8.40 3.37
CA VAL A 44 -12.70 -8.05 4.38
C VAL A 44 -12.37 -8.65 5.74
N ALA A 45 -12.00 -9.94 5.77
CA ALA A 45 -11.64 -10.66 6.99
C ALA A 45 -10.42 -10.04 7.69
N GLY A 46 -9.44 -9.53 6.93
CA GLY A 46 -8.23 -8.92 7.50
C GLY A 46 -7.19 -9.94 7.97
N ASP A 47 -7.41 -11.24 7.73
CA ASP A 47 -6.52 -12.33 8.13
C ASP A 47 -5.44 -12.60 7.08
N TYR A 48 -4.55 -11.62 6.93
CA TYR A 48 -3.40 -11.69 6.03
C TYR A 48 -2.25 -10.82 6.55
N ARG A 49 -1.05 -11.09 6.03
CA ARG A 49 0.10 -10.19 6.16
C ARG A 49 0.22 -9.31 4.93
N ILE A 50 0.65 -8.08 5.13
CA ILE A 50 0.94 -7.15 4.05
C ILE A 50 2.43 -7.25 3.74
N GLU A 51 2.77 -7.63 2.52
CA GLU A 51 4.14 -7.57 2.00
C GLU A 51 4.25 -6.44 0.99
N PHE A 52 5.35 -5.68 1.10
CA PHE A 52 5.64 -4.55 0.22
C PHE A 52 6.65 -4.96 -0.84
N LEU A 53 6.33 -4.69 -2.10
CA LEU A 53 7.23 -4.88 -3.22
C LEU A 53 8.37 -3.89 -3.10
N GLU A 54 9.62 -4.32 -3.26
CA GLU A 54 10.73 -3.37 -3.32
C GLU A 54 10.53 -2.37 -4.47
N TYR A 55 10.67 -1.08 -4.16
CA TYR A 55 10.51 -0.04 -5.16
C TYR A 55 11.78 0.09 -5.98
N ASP A 56 11.68 -0.10 -7.29
CA ASP A 56 12.81 0.12 -8.19
C ASP A 56 13.05 1.63 -8.37
N TRP A 57 14.03 2.15 -7.65
CA TRP A 57 14.44 3.55 -7.68
C TRP A 57 15.22 3.95 -8.95
N ARG A 58 15.50 3.03 -9.87
CA ARG A 58 16.35 3.31 -11.04
C ARG A 58 15.82 4.41 -11.96
N LEU A 59 14.51 4.68 -11.93
CA LEU A 59 13.88 5.80 -12.65
C LEU A 59 14.18 7.18 -12.01
N ASN A 60 14.48 7.21 -10.72
CA ASN A 60 14.84 8.43 -9.98
C ASN A 60 16.35 8.67 -9.94
N ASP A 61 17.16 7.72 -10.42
CA ASP A 61 18.61 7.83 -10.55
C ASP A 61 18.98 8.66 -11.79
N ALA A 62 18.41 9.87 -11.87
CA ALA A 62 18.82 10.87 -12.84
C ALA A 62 20.31 11.14 -12.59
N ALA A 63 21.15 10.59 -13.46
CA ALA A 63 22.60 10.73 -13.38
C ALA A 63 22.93 12.17 -13.01
N ARG A 64 23.56 12.36 -11.83
CA ARG A 64 24.19 13.61 -11.44
C ARG A 64 25.33 13.89 -12.42
N ASN A 65 25.01 14.33 -13.63
CA ASN A 65 25.97 14.90 -14.55
C ASN A 65 26.23 16.35 -14.12
N GLY A 66 26.78 16.51 -12.92
CA GLY A 66 27.56 17.67 -12.54
C GLY A 66 29.03 17.29 -12.67
N LYS A 67 29.68 17.70 -13.76
CA LYS A 67 31.12 17.96 -13.71
C LYS A 67 31.31 19.28 -12.93
N PRO A 68 32.46 19.43 -12.24
CA PRO A 68 32.67 20.42 -11.17
C PRO A 68 32.48 21.87 -11.62
#